data_AF-A0A1B0FGV8-F1
#
_entry.id   AF-A0A1B0FGV8-F1
#
_cell.length_a   1.000
_cell.length_b   1.000
_cell.length_c   1.000
_cell.angle_alpha   90.00
_cell.angle_beta   90.00
_cell.angle_gamma   90.00
#
_symmetry.space_group_name_H-M   'P 1'
#
loop_
_entity.id
_entity.type
_entity.pdbx_description
1 polymer ?
#
loop_
_entity_poly.entity_id
_entity_poly.type
_entity_poly.pdbx_seq_one_letter_code
_entity_poly.pdbx_strand_id
1 'polypeptide(L)'
;MSYGNSWTVKAEITKYWTFTRLEDLLKEARYYESEFPFSCLNSVSTPFRNLLLCPKSQIVNKTKRFPKDDLYVIISHGTIAQLYDNVVASAISVLSKIAEKNASPHKTEIIPQCYRHLRTLTATLVTPHAPEADNFIFNQESFEKFYDLQWTEENISQ
;
A
#
# COMPACT_ATOMS: atom_id res chain seq x y z
N MET A 1 -2.32 26.47 12.00
CA MET A 1 -3.43 25.92 11.17
C MET A 1 -3.59 24.44 11.49
N SER A 2 -4.82 23.93 11.55
CA SER A 2 -5.09 22.52 11.89
C SER A 2 -6.44 22.05 11.32
N TYR A 3 -6.72 20.74 11.37
CA TYR A 3 -8.08 20.22 11.10
C TYR A 3 -9.09 20.56 12.22
N GLY A 4 -8.64 21.14 13.33
CA GLY A 4 -9.51 21.67 14.38
C GLY A 4 -10.49 20.63 14.92
N ASN A 5 -11.78 21.02 14.97
CA ASN A 5 -12.88 20.17 15.45
C ASN A 5 -13.32 19.11 14.44
N SER A 6 -12.95 19.25 13.17
CA SER A 6 -13.26 18.24 12.15
C SER A 6 -12.36 17.02 12.24
N TRP A 7 -11.26 17.10 13.00
CA TRP A 7 -10.28 16.01 13.10
C TRP A 7 -10.85 14.70 13.66
N THR A 8 -10.49 13.58 13.02
CA THR A 8 -10.81 12.22 13.49
C THR A 8 -9.58 11.32 13.40
N VAL A 9 -9.40 10.44 14.39
CA VAL A 9 -8.28 9.46 14.42
C VAL A 9 -8.34 8.50 13.21
N LYS A 10 -9.53 8.29 12.64
CA LYS A 10 -9.69 7.47 11.43
C LYS A 10 -8.98 8.07 10.21
N ALA A 11 -8.75 9.38 10.19
CA ALA A 11 -8.03 10.07 9.12
C ALA A 11 -6.51 10.07 9.32
N GLU A 12 -6.01 9.41 10.37
CA GLU A 12 -4.57 9.29 10.59
C GLU A 12 -3.95 8.28 9.64
N ILE A 13 -3.09 8.77 8.74
CA ILE A 13 -2.48 7.93 7.71
C ILE A 13 -1.00 7.68 8.02
N THR A 14 -0.68 6.41 8.21
CA THR A 14 0.67 5.91 8.51
C THR A 14 1.20 4.87 7.53
N LYS A 15 0.35 4.33 6.65
CA LYS A 15 0.71 3.34 5.62
C LYS A 15 0.15 3.77 4.27
N TYR A 16 1.03 4.18 3.38
CA TYR A 16 0.63 4.69 2.07
C TYR A 16 1.73 4.48 1.03
N TRP A 17 1.37 4.60 -0.24
CA TRP A 17 2.29 4.82 -1.35
C TRP A 17 1.90 6.11 -2.08
N THR A 18 2.89 6.85 -2.59
CA THR A 18 2.61 7.81 -3.66
C THR A 18 2.21 7.04 -4.91
N PHE A 19 1.45 7.67 -5.80
CA PHE A 19 1.02 7.02 -7.03
C PHE A 19 2.22 6.63 -7.91
N THR A 20 3.24 7.48 -8.00
CA THR A 20 4.51 7.13 -8.67
C THR A 20 5.16 5.88 -8.07
N ARG A 21 5.19 5.75 -6.73
CA ARG A 21 5.75 4.56 -6.08
C ARG A 21 4.92 3.32 -6.41
N LEU A 22 3.61 3.44 -6.46
CA LEU A 22 2.74 2.36 -6.91
C LEU A 22 3.08 1.93 -8.34
N GLU A 23 3.24 2.85 -9.28
CA GLU A 23 3.57 2.53 -10.67
C GLU A 23 4.88 1.74 -10.79
N ASP A 24 5.92 2.17 -10.06
CA ASP A 24 7.20 1.46 -10.00
C ASP A 24 7.04 0.05 -9.44
N LEU A 25 6.29 -0.11 -8.35
CA LEU A 25 6.01 -1.42 -7.73
C LEU A 25 5.26 -2.35 -8.70
N LEU A 26 4.27 -1.83 -9.44
CA LEU A 26 3.51 -2.59 -10.43
C LEU A 26 4.39 -3.00 -11.62
N LYS A 27 5.32 -2.16 -12.04
CA LYS A 27 6.27 -2.47 -13.12
C LYS A 27 7.26 -3.55 -12.67
N GLU A 28 7.79 -3.42 -11.46
CA GLU A 28 8.71 -4.38 -10.87
C GLU A 28 8.04 -5.75 -10.68
N ALA A 29 6.83 -5.78 -10.11
CA ALA A 29 6.04 -6.99 -9.94
C ALA A 29 5.87 -7.77 -11.26
N ARG A 30 5.54 -7.07 -12.35
CA ARG A 30 5.38 -7.66 -13.69
C ARG A 30 6.69 -8.22 -14.24
N TYR A 31 7.80 -7.50 -14.07
CA TYR A 31 9.10 -7.96 -14.52
C TYR A 31 9.52 -9.27 -13.83
N TYR A 32 9.46 -9.32 -12.50
CA TYR A 32 9.88 -10.52 -11.77
C TYR A 32 8.91 -11.70 -11.93
N GLU A 33 7.63 -11.41 -12.16
CA GLU A 33 6.67 -12.44 -12.54
C GLU A 33 7.03 -13.10 -13.88
N SER A 34 7.46 -12.33 -14.89
CA SER A 34 7.93 -12.91 -16.17
C SER A 34 9.25 -13.68 -16.02
N GLU A 35 10.10 -13.28 -15.09
CA GLU A 35 11.39 -13.92 -14.82
C GLU A 35 11.28 -15.14 -13.90
N PHE A 36 10.13 -15.36 -13.25
CA PHE A 36 9.93 -16.41 -12.23
C PHE A 36 10.38 -17.82 -12.64
N PRO A 37 10.14 -18.31 -13.88
CA PRO A 37 10.60 -19.64 -14.26
C PRO A 37 12.13 -19.76 -14.35
N PHE A 38 12.82 -18.63 -14.50
CA PHE A 38 14.22 -18.56 -14.95
C PHE A 38 15.17 -17.99 -13.87
N SER A 39 14.62 -17.33 -12.85
CA SER A 39 15.39 -16.57 -11.85
C SER A 39 15.64 -17.30 -10.53
N CYS A 40 16.68 -16.87 -9.81
CA CYS A 40 16.99 -17.38 -8.48
C CYS A 40 15.99 -16.86 -7.42
N LEU A 41 15.79 -17.62 -6.34
CA LEU A 41 14.83 -17.32 -5.26
C LEU A 41 14.96 -15.91 -4.69
N ASN A 42 16.20 -15.43 -4.53
CA ASN A 42 16.47 -14.10 -4.00
C ASN A 42 15.93 -13.02 -4.95
N SER A 43 16.21 -13.13 -6.26
CA SER A 43 15.70 -12.21 -7.27
C SER A 43 14.17 -12.22 -7.31
N VAL A 44 13.56 -13.40 -7.31
CA VAL A 44 12.11 -13.58 -7.36
C VAL A 44 11.39 -13.05 -6.11
N SER A 45 12.10 -12.92 -4.97
CA SER A 45 11.54 -12.38 -3.73
C SER A 45 11.55 -10.84 -3.63
N THR A 46 12.26 -10.16 -4.55
CA THR A 46 12.47 -8.70 -4.53
C THR A 46 11.17 -7.88 -4.55
N PRO A 47 10.18 -8.18 -5.41
CA PRO A 47 8.92 -7.41 -5.43
C PRO A 47 8.21 -7.43 -4.08
N PHE A 48 8.23 -8.58 -3.40
CA PHE A 48 7.59 -8.73 -2.10
C PHE A 48 8.29 -7.90 -1.02
N ARG A 49 9.62 -7.84 -1.04
CA ARG A 49 10.37 -6.95 -0.14
C ARG A 49 10.05 -5.49 -0.42
N ASN A 50 9.98 -5.10 -1.68
CA ASN A 50 9.74 -3.71 -2.07
C ASN A 50 8.31 -3.24 -1.77
N LEU A 51 7.33 -4.15 -1.82
CA LEU A 51 5.97 -3.90 -1.33
C LEU A 51 5.92 -3.70 0.19
N LEU A 52 6.71 -4.47 0.94
CA LEU A 52 6.81 -4.33 2.40
C LEU A 52 7.46 -3.01 2.85
N LEU A 53 8.19 -2.34 1.96
CA LEU A 53 8.79 -1.03 2.21
C LEU A 53 7.74 0.07 2.02
N CYS A 54 6.85 0.20 3.01
CA CYS A 54 6.02 1.38 3.17
C CYS A 54 6.75 2.44 3.99
N PRO A 55 6.67 3.73 3.64
CA PRO A 55 7.11 4.81 4.52
C PRO A 55 6.39 4.68 5.87
N LYS A 56 7.16 4.69 6.98
CA LYS A 56 6.61 4.71 8.34
C LYS A 56 6.34 6.14 8.83
N SER A 57 6.34 7.12 7.94
CA SER A 57 6.13 8.52 8.27
C SER A 57 4.64 8.85 8.24
N GLN A 58 4.14 9.44 9.31
CA GLN A 58 2.78 9.97 9.34
C GLN A 58 2.68 11.14 8.33
N ILE A 59 1.83 11.01 7.31
CA ILE A 59 1.64 12.08 6.31
C ILE A 59 0.54 13.04 6.69
N VAL A 60 -0.45 12.57 7.44
CA VAL A 60 -1.61 13.35 7.86
C VAL A 60 -1.87 13.14 9.34
N ASN A 61 -2.06 14.25 10.05
CA ASN A 61 -2.53 14.27 11.42
C ASN A 61 -3.30 15.57 11.70
N LYS A 62 -3.77 15.79 12.93
CA LYS A 62 -4.53 16.99 13.32
C LYS A 62 -3.84 18.30 12.90
N THR A 63 -2.51 18.37 13.00
CA THR A 63 -1.70 19.56 12.74
C THR A 63 -0.89 19.48 11.44
N LYS A 64 -1.08 18.43 10.64
CA LYS A 64 -0.38 18.19 9.38
C LYS A 64 -1.41 17.84 8.32
N ARG A 65 -1.66 18.80 7.42
CA ARG A 65 -2.62 18.67 6.33
C ARG A 65 -2.21 17.57 5.35
N PHE A 66 -3.20 16.94 4.72
CA PHE A 66 -2.95 16.04 3.60
C PHE A 66 -2.14 16.73 2.49
N PRO A 67 -1.09 16.09 1.95
CA PRO A 67 -0.25 16.72 0.94
C PRO A 67 -1.00 17.04 -0.36
N LYS A 68 -0.65 18.18 -0.98
CA LYS A 68 -1.26 18.65 -2.25
C LYS A 68 -0.48 18.22 -3.50
N ASP A 69 0.67 17.60 -3.32
CA ASP A 69 1.69 17.38 -4.34
C ASP A 69 1.41 16.19 -5.25
N ASP A 70 0.66 15.18 -4.80
CA ASP A 70 0.43 13.96 -5.57
C ASP A 70 -0.89 13.25 -5.18
N LEU A 71 -1.19 12.16 -5.87
CA LEU A 71 -2.14 11.13 -5.49
C LEU A 71 -1.48 10.12 -4.55
N TYR A 72 -2.20 9.73 -3.51
CA TYR A 72 -1.73 8.79 -2.51
C TYR A 72 -2.67 7.58 -2.43
N VAL A 73 -2.08 6.40 -2.38
CA VAL A 73 -2.76 5.12 -2.20
C VAL A 73 -2.67 4.76 -0.72
N ILE A 74 -3.80 4.75 -0.03
CA ILE A 74 -3.90 4.51 1.42
C ILE A 74 -4.09 3.03 1.69
N ILE A 75 -3.00 2.36 2.00
CA ILE A 75 -2.93 0.89 2.06
C ILE A 75 -3.78 0.33 3.19
N SER A 76 -4.05 1.11 4.25
CA SER A 76 -4.90 0.70 5.37
C SER A 76 -6.41 0.80 5.09
N HIS A 77 -6.82 1.16 3.87
CA HIS A 77 -8.22 1.42 3.54
C HIS A 77 -8.85 0.36 2.64
N GLY A 78 -10.16 0.19 2.82
CA GLY A 78 -11.02 -0.54 1.90
C GLY A 78 -10.55 -1.96 1.60
N THR A 79 -10.85 -2.41 0.38
CA THR A 79 -10.50 -3.74 -0.11
C THR A 79 -8.97 -3.95 -0.19
N ILE A 80 -8.16 -2.89 -0.40
CA ILE A 80 -6.71 -3.06 -0.54
C ILE A 80 -6.00 -3.40 0.76
N ALA A 81 -6.55 -3.05 1.92
CA ALA A 81 -5.96 -3.41 3.21
C ALA A 81 -5.82 -4.92 3.36
N GLN A 82 -6.92 -5.65 3.14
CA GLN A 82 -6.92 -7.12 3.23
C GLN A 82 -6.05 -7.76 2.15
N LEU A 83 -6.05 -7.21 0.93
CA LEU A 83 -5.23 -7.72 -0.17
C LEU A 83 -3.73 -7.52 0.11
N TYR A 84 -3.36 -6.36 0.67
CA TYR A 84 -2.01 -6.08 1.10
C TYR A 84 -1.55 -7.03 2.19
N ASP A 85 -2.36 -7.24 3.23
CA ASP A 85 -2.02 -8.16 4.33
C ASP A 85 -1.82 -9.61 3.83
N ASN A 86 -2.61 -10.05 2.84
CA ASN A 86 -2.41 -11.36 2.21
C ASN A 86 -1.06 -11.48 1.48
N VAL A 87 -0.64 -10.42 0.78
CA VAL A 87 0.67 -10.36 0.13
C VAL A 87 1.79 -10.36 1.17
N VAL A 88 1.66 -9.57 2.24
CA VAL A 88 2.63 -9.47 3.35
C VAL A 88 2.83 -10.82 4.03
N ALA A 89 1.75 -11.50 4.40
CA ALA A 89 1.81 -12.80 5.07
C ALA A 89 2.51 -13.84 4.18
N SER A 90 2.19 -13.85 2.89
CA SER A 90 2.80 -14.77 1.92
C SER A 90 4.28 -14.44 1.69
N ALA A 91 4.63 -13.16 1.63
CA ALA A 91 6.02 -12.68 1.52
C ALA A 91 6.88 -13.11 2.72
N ILE A 92 6.38 -12.95 3.94
CA ILE A 92 7.07 -13.36 5.17
C ILE A 92 7.31 -14.88 5.13
N SER A 93 6.31 -15.66 4.75
CA SER A 93 6.43 -17.13 4.62
C SER A 93 7.52 -17.55 3.63
N VAL A 94 7.63 -16.86 2.49
CA VAL A 94 8.72 -17.08 1.51
C VAL A 94 10.08 -16.77 2.13
N LEU A 95 10.22 -15.63 2.81
CA LEU A 95 11.49 -15.20 3.41
C LEU A 95 11.97 -16.17 4.51
N SER A 96 11.06 -16.64 5.36
CA SER A 96 11.37 -17.65 6.39
C SER A 96 11.91 -18.94 5.77
N LYS A 97 11.28 -19.42 4.69
CA LYS A 97 11.68 -20.67 4.04
C LYS A 97 12.95 -20.56 3.20
N ILE A 98 13.25 -19.37 2.66
CA ILE A 98 14.57 -19.10 2.05
C ILE A 98 15.68 -19.23 3.10
N ALA A 99 15.44 -18.76 4.33
CA ALA A 99 16.41 -18.84 5.42
C ALA A 99 16.70 -20.29 5.87
N GLU A 100 15.74 -21.20 5.73
CA GLU A 100 15.83 -22.61 6.15
C GLU A 100 16.68 -23.52 5.23
N LYS A 101 17.27 -23.00 4.13
CA LYS A 101 18.16 -23.72 3.19
C LYS A 101 17.64 -25.01 2.53
N ASN A 102 16.41 -25.45 2.80
CA ASN A 102 15.73 -26.58 2.13
C ASN A 102 14.79 -26.09 1.02
N ALA A 103 15.37 -25.52 -0.04
CA ALA A 103 14.64 -24.69 -1.01
C ALA A 103 13.96 -25.43 -2.19
N SER A 104 14.13 -26.75 -2.32
CA SER A 104 13.72 -27.50 -3.52
C SER A 104 12.19 -27.65 -3.69
N PRO A 105 11.40 -28.11 -2.69
CA PRO A 105 9.96 -28.29 -2.85
C PRO A 105 9.11 -27.04 -2.55
N HIS A 106 9.69 -25.97 -2.01
CA HIS A 106 8.95 -24.76 -1.64
C HIS A 106 8.80 -23.74 -2.77
N LYS A 107 9.65 -23.82 -3.81
CA LYS A 107 9.52 -23.04 -5.04
C LYS A 107 8.20 -23.31 -5.78
N THR A 108 7.70 -24.54 -5.71
CA THR A 108 6.59 -25.03 -6.54
C THR A 108 5.20 -24.60 -6.06
N GLU A 109 5.03 -24.16 -4.81
CA GLU A 109 3.69 -23.84 -4.28
C GLU A 109 3.58 -22.42 -3.71
N ILE A 110 4.57 -21.97 -2.94
CA ILE A 110 4.45 -20.73 -2.16
C ILE A 110 4.66 -19.51 -3.03
N ILE A 111 5.65 -19.56 -3.93
CA ILE A 111 5.92 -18.44 -4.81
C ILE A 111 4.77 -18.19 -5.80
N PRO A 112 4.21 -19.23 -6.47
CA PRO A 112 2.98 -19.06 -7.25
C PRO A 112 1.82 -18.47 -6.44
N GLN A 113 1.66 -18.87 -5.18
CA GLN A 113 0.64 -18.32 -4.29
C GLN A 113 0.89 -16.83 -3.98
N CYS A 114 2.14 -16.44 -3.70
CA CYS A 114 2.51 -15.04 -3.50
C CYS A 114 2.22 -14.19 -4.75
N TYR A 115 2.57 -14.68 -5.94
CA TYR A 115 2.26 -14.00 -7.19
C TYR A 115 0.76 -13.96 -7.48
N ARG A 116 -0.02 -14.97 -7.07
CA ARG A 116 -1.49 -14.91 -7.13
C ARG A 116 -2.04 -13.77 -6.26
N HIS A 117 -1.62 -13.67 -5.00
CA HIS A 117 -2.04 -12.57 -4.12
C HIS A 117 -1.60 -11.22 -4.66
N LEU A 118 -0.39 -11.14 -5.21
CA LEU A 118 0.13 -9.94 -5.85
C LEU A 118 -0.72 -9.55 -7.06
N ARG A 119 -1.06 -10.50 -7.95
CA ARG A 119 -1.96 -10.26 -9.10
C ARG A 119 -3.33 -9.75 -8.67
N THR A 120 -3.89 -10.30 -7.59
CA THR A 120 -5.18 -9.81 -7.08
C THR A 120 -5.05 -8.36 -6.59
N LEU A 121 -4.01 -8.06 -5.80
CA LEU A 121 -3.74 -6.70 -5.35
C LEU A 121 -3.50 -5.73 -6.53
N THR A 122 -2.66 -6.10 -7.49
CA THR A 122 -2.37 -5.26 -8.65
C THR A 122 -3.60 -5.04 -9.52
N ALA A 123 -4.42 -6.09 -9.74
CA ALA A 123 -5.67 -5.98 -10.47
C ALA A 123 -6.63 -4.99 -9.79
N THR A 124 -6.79 -5.05 -8.47
CA THR A 124 -7.61 -4.08 -7.72
C THR A 124 -7.06 -2.67 -7.84
N LEU A 125 -5.73 -2.49 -7.79
CA LEU A 125 -5.10 -1.16 -7.87
C LEU A 125 -5.20 -0.50 -9.25
N VAL A 126 -5.31 -1.28 -10.33
CA VAL A 126 -5.43 -0.76 -11.71
C VAL A 126 -6.86 -0.76 -12.24
N THR A 127 -7.80 -1.41 -11.53
CA THR A 127 -9.22 -1.38 -11.89
C THR A 127 -9.84 -0.12 -11.27
N PRO A 128 -10.48 0.77 -12.05
CA PRO A 128 -11.08 1.98 -11.51
C PRO A 128 -12.14 1.65 -10.45
N HIS A 129 -12.19 2.46 -9.40
CA HIS A 129 -12.92 2.12 -8.18
C HIS A 129 -14.44 2.13 -8.31
N ALA A 130 -15.01 1.15 -7.59
CA ALA A 130 -16.40 0.97 -7.19
C ALA A 130 -16.86 2.14 -6.26
N PRO A 131 -18.10 2.16 -5.70
CA PRO A 131 -18.73 3.37 -5.15
C PRO A 131 -17.90 4.05 -4.05
N GLU A 132 -18.16 5.34 -3.78
CA GLU A 132 -17.38 6.23 -2.89
C GLU A 132 -16.94 5.62 -1.54
N ALA A 133 -17.64 4.61 -1.03
CA ALA A 133 -17.35 3.88 0.20
C ALA A 133 -16.09 3.00 0.19
N ASP A 134 -15.56 2.60 -0.98
CA ASP A 134 -14.35 1.76 -1.09
C ASP A 134 -13.18 2.53 -1.74
N ASN A 135 -13.11 3.84 -1.55
CA ASN A 135 -12.00 4.65 -2.06
C ASN A 135 -10.74 4.46 -1.22
N PHE A 136 -9.62 4.22 -1.90
CA PHE A 136 -8.29 4.18 -1.29
C PHE A 136 -7.24 5.03 -2.01
N ILE A 137 -7.58 5.65 -3.14
CA ILE A 137 -6.73 6.62 -3.83
C ILE A 137 -7.28 8.00 -3.54
N PHE A 138 -6.45 8.87 -2.98
CA PHE A 138 -6.87 10.22 -2.61
C PHE A 138 -5.87 11.28 -3.09
N ASN A 139 -6.41 12.39 -3.57
CA ASN A 139 -5.72 13.68 -3.49
C ASN A 139 -6.21 14.40 -2.23
N GLN A 140 -5.66 15.59 -1.95
CA GLN A 140 -6.07 16.37 -0.78
C GLN A 140 -7.59 16.64 -0.72
N GLU A 141 -8.21 17.01 -1.83
CA GLU A 141 -9.63 17.38 -1.88
C GLU A 141 -10.53 16.18 -1.64
N SER A 142 -10.28 15.05 -2.32
CA SER A 142 -11.06 13.84 -2.15
C SER A 142 -10.85 13.22 -0.77
N PHE A 143 -9.65 13.34 -0.19
CA PHE A 143 -9.38 12.92 1.19
C PHE A 143 -10.20 13.74 2.19
N GLU A 144 -10.11 15.07 2.10
CA GLU A 144 -10.81 15.97 3.01
C GLU A 144 -12.33 15.78 2.90
N LYS A 145 -12.86 15.62 1.68
CA LYS A 145 -14.28 15.31 1.45
C LYS A 145 -14.69 13.95 2.05
N PHE A 146 -13.87 12.91 1.89
CA PHE A 146 -14.20 11.56 2.38
C PHE A 146 -14.29 11.47 3.90
N TYR A 147 -13.45 12.24 4.61
CA TYR A 147 -13.41 12.26 6.08
C TYR A 147 -14.16 13.45 6.70
N ASP A 148 -14.82 14.28 5.90
CA ASP A 148 -15.47 15.53 6.34
C ASP A 148 -14.51 16.45 7.12
N LEU A 149 -13.29 16.62 6.60
CA LEU A 149 -12.24 17.42 7.24
C LEU A 149 -12.20 18.85 6.71
N GLN A 150 -11.98 19.79 7.62
CA GLN A 150 -11.83 21.22 7.34
C GLN A 150 -10.51 21.73 7.89
N TRP A 151 -9.61 22.13 7.00
CA TRP A 151 -8.36 22.78 7.39
C TRP A 151 -8.62 24.25 7.72
N THR A 152 -8.42 24.61 8.98
CA THR A 152 -8.74 25.93 9.52
C THR A 152 -7.49 26.63 10.03
N GLU A 153 -7.48 27.95 9.97
CA GLU A 153 -6.58 28.74 10.80
C GLU A 153 -6.86 28.43 12.27
N GLU A 154 -5.81 28.26 13.06
CA GLU A 154 -6.01 28.12 14.50
C GLU A 154 -6.61 29.44 14.96
N ASN A 155 -7.90 29.42 15.28
CA ASN A 155 -8.45 30.42 16.18
C ASN A 155 -7.75 30.19 17.51
N ILE A 156 -6.62 30.86 17.71
CA ILE A 156 -6.15 31.21 19.03
C ILE A 156 -7.23 32.16 19.56
N SER A 157 -8.26 31.59 20.17
CA SER A 157 -9.19 32.35 20.98
C SER A 157 -8.34 33.08 22.02
N GLN A 158 -8.32 34.41 21.92
CA GLN A 158 -7.69 35.32 22.86
C GLN A 158 -8.24 35.13 24.28
#